data_AF-A0A365Q0E7-F1
#
_entry.id   AF-A0A365Q0E7-F1
#
_cell.length_a   1.000
_cell.length_b   1.000
_cell.length_c   1.000
_cell.angle_alpha   90.00
_cell.angle_beta   90.00
_cell.angle_gamma   90.00
#
_symmetry.space_group_name_H-M   'P 1'
#
loop_
_entity.id
_entity.type
_entity.pdbx_description
1 polymer ?
#
loop_
_entity_poly.entity_id
_entity_poly.type
_entity_poly.pdbx_seq_one_letter_code
_entity_poly.pdbx_strand_id
1 'polypeptide(L)'
;MQASLSKKCGTTATALNEACFCISLDQAALANALTDQLGNPELLELLMSRCPHVFAARPVFVSSQRLQQVAEVVRAIEQTVSLPAWRAHALDSAPPIAQHNPRGARGVFLGYDFHLDEETLGLIEINTNAGGAMLNVLLARAQRSCCSGVVGLSPGDEVAGGFEHAILDMFAQEWSASGVQRPLKRVAILDESPQSQYLYPEFLLFQRLFESAGIDCIIADPTELTFAAGSLLVGGEPVDLVYNRLTDFYLESENCSALRTAFLANAVTLTPHPQAYALYADKRRLVDLTNAGLLEEMGVDPQTRAILAEYVPLTSLVGHRNAEQLWQNRRSLFFKPVSGFGSRGAYRGEKLTKRVWEEILSGNYVAQTLVAPGERRIAADHQVRAMKFDLRAYAYAGKVQWNAARVYQGQTTNFRTEGGGFAPVFTLSLDEERTVSTEQPQHASYIFLLDETGALEELPHALYLALVRAESSIAKLAGKRYRLADWYVAMDDGKPTKVVREWYGWVAFDAQGSFHPEVGSPNGESGGAGNIDASALPTPEEHDGLRGLLFESQ
;
A
#
# COMPACT_ATOMS: atom_id res chain seq x y z
N MET A 1 -23.57 39.09 -23.38
CA MET A 1 -22.63 38.14 -24.03
C MET A 1 -21.97 37.35 -22.91
N GLN A 2 -22.00 36.02 -23.02
CA GLN A 2 -21.89 35.07 -21.91
C GLN A 2 -20.61 35.18 -21.09
N ALA A 3 -20.78 35.08 -19.76
CA ALA A 3 -19.74 34.83 -18.79
C ALA A 3 -19.07 33.47 -19.05
N SER A 4 -17.75 33.49 -19.18
CA SER A 4 -16.92 32.28 -19.22
C SER A 4 -16.72 31.78 -17.79
N LEU A 5 -17.29 30.60 -17.54
CA LEU A 5 -17.28 29.86 -16.28
C LEU A 5 -15.86 29.66 -15.74
N SER A 6 -15.64 30.13 -14.51
CA SER A 6 -14.55 29.71 -13.63
C SER A 6 -14.68 28.20 -13.37
N LYS A 7 -13.74 27.40 -13.91
CA LYS A 7 -13.58 25.99 -13.52
C LYS A 7 -12.94 25.94 -12.13
N LYS A 8 -13.72 25.57 -11.11
CA LYS A 8 -13.21 25.16 -9.79
C LYS A 8 -12.41 23.86 -9.96
N CYS A 9 -11.20 23.80 -9.40
CA CYS A 9 -10.30 22.64 -9.49
C CYS A 9 -10.51 21.73 -8.27
N GLY A 10 -11.40 20.74 -8.37
CA GLY A 10 -11.25 19.50 -7.61
C GLY A 10 -10.06 18.75 -8.23
N THR A 11 -9.02 18.47 -7.43
CA THR A 11 -7.83 17.79 -7.96
C THR A 11 -8.07 16.28 -7.88
N THR A 12 -8.01 15.58 -9.00
CA THR A 12 -8.24 14.13 -9.05
C THR A 12 -7.06 13.32 -8.48
N ALA A 13 -7.25 12.04 -8.17
CA ALA A 13 -6.20 11.20 -7.58
C ALA A 13 -4.96 11.08 -8.50
N THR A 14 -5.17 10.98 -9.81
CA THR A 14 -4.11 10.99 -10.83
C THR A 14 -3.36 12.32 -10.81
N ALA A 15 -4.06 13.45 -10.79
CA ALA A 15 -3.42 14.76 -10.73
C ALA A 15 -2.58 14.94 -9.46
N LEU A 16 -3.02 14.39 -8.32
CA LEU A 16 -2.22 14.37 -7.10
C LEU A 16 -1.00 13.44 -7.20
N ASN A 17 -1.15 12.26 -7.80
CA ASN A 17 -0.01 11.38 -8.05
C ASN A 17 1.03 12.01 -9.00
N GLU A 18 0.61 12.88 -9.91
CA GLU A 18 1.49 13.59 -10.84
C GLU A 18 2.16 14.83 -10.23
N ALA A 19 1.44 15.62 -9.43
CA ALA A 19 1.86 16.97 -9.06
C ALA A 19 2.00 17.23 -7.55
N CYS A 20 1.54 16.32 -6.69
CA CYS A 20 1.64 16.51 -5.23
C CYS A 20 3.02 16.11 -4.72
N PHE A 21 3.82 17.09 -4.30
CA PHE A 21 5.14 16.90 -3.68
C PHE A 21 5.23 17.39 -2.23
N CYS A 22 4.12 17.88 -1.65
CA CYS A 22 4.10 18.46 -0.30
C CYS A 22 4.05 17.42 0.83
N ILE A 23 3.69 16.16 0.53
CA ILE A 23 3.63 15.08 1.51
C ILE A 23 4.87 14.20 1.38
N SER A 24 5.63 14.11 2.47
CA SER A 24 6.78 13.22 2.61
C SER A 24 6.72 12.46 3.93
N LEU A 25 7.44 11.34 3.98
CA LEU A 25 7.63 10.54 5.18
C LEU A 25 8.46 11.31 6.22
N ASP A 26 7.88 11.55 7.40
CA ASP A 26 8.61 12.11 8.54
C ASP A 26 9.51 11.01 9.13
N GLN A 27 10.80 11.14 8.87
CA GLN A 27 11.82 10.19 9.34
C GLN A 27 11.94 10.16 10.86
N ALA A 28 11.73 11.30 11.54
CA ALA A 28 11.77 11.35 13.00
C ALA A 28 10.52 10.69 13.59
N ALA A 29 9.34 10.93 13.00
CA ALA A 29 8.12 10.23 13.42
C ALA A 29 8.18 8.73 13.16
N LEU A 30 8.80 8.29 12.05
CA LEU A 30 9.05 6.87 11.77
C LEU A 30 10.00 6.25 12.80
N ALA A 31 11.12 6.91 13.09
CA ALA A 31 12.07 6.47 14.10
C ALA A 31 11.42 6.37 15.49
N ASN A 32 10.61 7.35 15.86
CA ASN A 32 9.85 7.35 17.12
C ASN A 32 8.82 6.22 17.15
N ALA A 33 8.02 6.04 16.10
CA ALA A 33 7.02 4.95 16.04
C ALA A 33 7.66 3.57 16.14
N LEU A 34 8.83 3.38 15.51
CA LEU A 34 9.64 2.17 15.65
C LEU A 34 10.18 2.01 17.07
N THR A 35 10.72 3.07 17.67
CA THR A 35 11.25 3.04 19.04
C THR A 35 10.16 2.75 20.07
N ASP A 36 8.98 3.36 19.94
CA ASP A 36 7.84 3.19 20.85
C ASP A 36 7.24 1.77 20.78
N GLN A 37 7.12 1.20 19.58
CA GLN A 37 6.59 -0.16 19.38
C GLN A 37 7.57 -1.25 19.84
N LEU A 38 8.87 -0.98 19.75
CA LEU A 38 9.88 -2.03 19.86
C LEU A 38 10.75 -1.90 21.11
N GLY A 39 10.71 -0.76 21.78
CA GLY A 39 11.55 -0.46 22.94
C GLY A 39 13.05 -0.63 22.68
N ASN A 40 13.46 -0.73 21.41
CA ASN A 40 14.81 -1.07 21.02
C ASN A 40 15.23 -0.34 19.71
N PRO A 41 16.20 0.59 19.78
CA PRO A 41 16.74 1.27 18.60
C PRO A 41 17.40 0.32 17.58
N GLU A 42 17.84 -0.87 18.00
CA GLU A 42 18.51 -1.84 17.12
C GLU A 42 17.63 -2.35 15.97
N LEU A 43 16.30 -2.35 16.12
CA LEU A 43 15.39 -2.81 15.05
C LEU A 43 15.18 -1.74 13.98
N LEU A 44 15.23 -0.45 14.33
CA LEU A 44 15.29 0.61 13.33
C LEU A 44 16.58 0.49 12.51
N GLU A 45 17.72 0.27 13.18
CA GLU A 45 19.01 0.05 12.51
C GLU A 45 18.98 -1.20 11.61
N LEU A 46 18.40 -2.29 12.08
CA LEU A 46 18.22 -3.51 11.29
C LEU A 46 17.32 -3.28 10.07
N LEU A 47 16.20 -2.55 10.25
CA LEU A 47 15.28 -2.24 9.15
C LEU A 47 15.96 -1.35 8.10
N MET A 48 16.66 -0.30 8.52
CA MET A 48 17.36 0.62 7.62
C MET A 48 18.54 -0.04 6.90
N SER A 49 19.32 -0.86 7.60
CA SER A 49 20.47 -1.56 7.01
C SER A 49 20.05 -2.67 6.04
N ARG A 50 19.00 -3.43 6.37
CA ARG A 50 18.54 -4.57 5.57
C ARG A 50 17.57 -4.16 4.46
N CYS A 51 16.72 -3.18 4.74
CA CYS A 51 15.60 -2.80 3.89
C CYS A 51 15.61 -1.28 3.61
N PRO A 52 16.70 -0.72 3.03
CA PRO A 52 16.87 0.73 2.85
C PRO A 52 15.81 1.37 1.93
N HIS A 53 15.09 0.57 1.16
CA HIS A 53 14.05 1.01 0.21
C HIS A 53 12.68 0.38 0.53
N VAL A 54 12.46 0.02 1.80
CA VAL A 54 11.20 -0.61 2.22
C VAL A 54 10.05 0.39 2.31
N PHE A 55 10.35 1.68 2.52
CA PHE A 55 9.36 2.74 2.58
C PHE A 55 9.60 3.74 1.45
N ALA A 56 8.55 4.00 0.70
CA ALA A 56 8.54 5.11 -0.23
C ALA A 56 8.48 6.42 0.55
N ALA A 57 9.23 7.42 0.09
CA ALA A 57 9.22 8.73 0.73
C ALA A 57 7.88 9.46 0.57
N ARG A 58 7.03 9.06 -0.39
CA ARG A 58 5.80 9.77 -0.75
C ARG A 58 4.59 8.85 -0.72
N PRO A 59 3.39 9.40 -0.44
CA PRO A 59 2.16 8.65 -0.55
C PRO A 59 1.75 8.41 -2.00
N VAL A 60 0.82 7.48 -2.18
CA VAL A 60 0.05 7.29 -3.41
C VAL A 60 -1.39 7.69 -3.14
N PHE A 61 -2.03 8.36 -4.09
CA PHE A 61 -3.43 8.76 -4.01
C PHE A 61 -4.31 7.79 -4.81
N VAL A 62 -5.44 7.38 -4.25
CA VAL A 62 -6.43 6.50 -4.89
C VAL A 62 -7.82 7.03 -4.55
N SER A 63 -8.72 7.12 -5.53
CA SER A 63 -10.07 7.63 -5.31
C SER A 63 -10.89 6.69 -4.41
N SER A 64 -11.88 7.26 -3.71
CA SER A 64 -12.78 6.49 -2.85
C SER A 64 -13.55 5.42 -3.65
N GLN A 65 -13.94 5.76 -4.89
CA GLN A 65 -14.59 4.83 -5.82
C GLN A 65 -13.70 3.61 -6.13
N ARG A 66 -12.40 3.82 -6.38
CA ARG A 66 -11.48 2.71 -6.71
C ARG A 66 -11.31 1.77 -5.52
N LEU A 67 -11.22 2.30 -4.30
CA LEU A 67 -11.15 1.45 -3.10
C LEU A 67 -12.45 0.66 -2.86
N GLN A 68 -13.61 1.23 -3.17
CA GLN A 68 -14.89 0.51 -3.10
C GLN A 68 -14.91 -0.66 -4.10
N GLN A 69 -14.49 -0.43 -5.35
CA GLN A 69 -14.39 -1.48 -6.36
C GLN A 69 -13.41 -2.59 -5.96
N VAL A 70 -12.26 -2.23 -5.39
CA VAL A 70 -11.31 -3.20 -4.82
C VAL A 70 -11.99 -4.09 -3.77
N ALA A 71 -12.75 -3.49 -2.85
CA ALA A 71 -13.50 -4.24 -1.83
C ALA A 71 -14.61 -5.12 -2.43
N GLU A 72 -15.27 -4.68 -3.51
CA GLU A 72 -16.24 -5.48 -4.25
C GLU A 72 -15.62 -6.71 -4.90
N VAL A 73 -14.44 -6.56 -5.53
CA VAL A 73 -13.70 -7.68 -6.13
C VAL A 73 -13.29 -8.70 -5.07
N VAL A 74 -12.76 -8.25 -3.93
CA VAL A 74 -12.39 -9.14 -2.81
C VAL A 74 -13.60 -9.93 -2.30
N ARG A 75 -14.76 -9.26 -2.18
CA ARG A 75 -16.01 -9.92 -1.75
C ARG A 75 -16.53 -10.92 -2.78
N ALA A 76 -16.49 -10.57 -4.07
CA ALA A 76 -16.91 -11.44 -5.17
C ALA A 76 -16.06 -12.73 -5.22
N ILE A 77 -14.76 -12.61 -4.99
CA ILE A 77 -13.85 -13.76 -4.90
C ILE A 77 -14.17 -14.61 -3.67
N GLU A 78 -14.36 -14.02 -2.48
CA GLU A 78 -14.75 -14.77 -1.28
C GLU A 78 -16.07 -15.54 -1.48
N GLN A 79 -17.08 -14.91 -2.09
CA GLN A 79 -18.36 -15.54 -2.41
C GLN A 79 -18.17 -16.73 -3.34
N THR A 80 -17.34 -16.58 -4.38
CA THR A 80 -17.00 -17.65 -5.32
C THR A 80 -16.25 -18.79 -4.63
N VAL A 81 -15.22 -18.46 -3.85
CA VAL A 81 -14.38 -19.46 -3.16
C VAL A 81 -15.15 -20.21 -2.07
N SER A 82 -16.20 -19.61 -1.52
CA SER A 82 -17.09 -20.25 -0.55
C SER A 82 -18.01 -21.32 -1.17
N LEU A 83 -18.18 -21.35 -2.50
CA LEU A 83 -19.05 -22.32 -3.16
C LEU A 83 -18.45 -23.74 -3.08
N PRO A 84 -19.25 -24.76 -2.73
CA PRO A 84 -18.78 -26.14 -2.72
C PRO A 84 -18.22 -26.60 -4.07
N ALA A 85 -18.81 -26.17 -5.19
CA ALA A 85 -18.37 -26.52 -6.53
C ALA A 85 -16.97 -25.94 -6.86
N TRP A 86 -16.73 -24.67 -6.51
CA TRP A 86 -15.41 -24.06 -6.64
C TRP A 86 -14.37 -24.79 -5.81
N ARG A 87 -14.68 -25.05 -4.54
CA ARG A 87 -13.77 -25.73 -3.61
C ARG A 87 -13.42 -27.12 -4.12
N ALA A 88 -14.41 -27.90 -4.56
CA ALA A 88 -14.17 -29.22 -5.14
C ALA A 88 -13.25 -29.14 -6.37
N HIS A 89 -13.54 -28.23 -7.30
CA HIS A 89 -12.75 -28.03 -8.50
C HIS A 89 -11.30 -27.62 -8.20
N ALA A 90 -11.11 -26.61 -7.35
CA ALA A 90 -9.78 -26.11 -7.02
C ALA A 90 -8.92 -27.17 -6.32
N LEU A 91 -9.51 -27.96 -5.42
CA LEU A 91 -8.81 -28.98 -4.63
C LEU A 91 -8.56 -30.29 -5.37
N ASP A 92 -9.35 -30.62 -6.40
CA ASP A 92 -9.11 -31.79 -7.27
C ASP A 92 -7.74 -31.71 -7.96
N SER A 93 -7.35 -30.49 -8.36
CA SER A 93 -6.06 -30.20 -9.01
C SER A 93 -4.87 -29.97 -8.05
N ALA A 94 -5.10 -30.07 -6.74
CA ALA A 94 -4.13 -29.76 -5.69
C ALA A 94 -3.58 -31.03 -5.01
N PRO A 95 -2.36 -30.97 -4.42
CA PRO A 95 -1.82 -32.10 -3.67
C PRO A 95 -2.72 -32.52 -2.50
N PRO A 96 -2.68 -33.80 -2.05
CA PRO A 96 -3.58 -34.31 -1.01
C PRO A 96 -3.60 -33.50 0.29
N ILE A 97 -2.48 -32.90 0.68
CA ILE A 97 -2.38 -32.05 1.88
C ILE A 97 -3.31 -30.82 1.83
N ALA A 98 -3.59 -30.29 0.63
CA ALA A 98 -4.52 -29.18 0.46
C ALA A 98 -5.98 -29.60 0.66
N GLN A 99 -6.29 -30.89 0.55
CA GLN A 99 -7.63 -31.42 0.81
C GLN A 99 -7.90 -31.60 2.31
N HIS A 100 -6.85 -31.60 3.14
CA HIS A 100 -6.99 -31.70 4.59
C HIS A 100 -7.79 -30.52 5.16
N ASN A 101 -8.71 -30.81 6.08
CA ASN A 101 -9.56 -29.81 6.70
C ASN A 101 -8.72 -28.92 7.63
N PRO A 102 -8.63 -27.60 7.41
CA PRO A 102 -7.85 -26.69 8.26
C PRO A 102 -8.53 -26.37 9.60
N ARG A 103 -9.57 -27.12 9.99
CA ARG A 103 -10.37 -26.91 11.20
C ARG A 103 -10.92 -25.49 11.28
N GLY A 104 -11.49 -25.01 10.18
CA GLY A 104 -12.16 -23.70 10.12
C GLY A 104 -11.23 -22.49 10.00
N ALA A 105 -9.91 -22.64 10.15
CA ALA A 105 -8.95 -21.60 9.79
C ALA A 105 -9.17 -21.17 8.33
N ARG A 106 -9.10 -19.86 8.06
CA ARG A 106 -9.39 -19.24 6.76
C ARG A 106 -8.12 -18.81 6.03
N GLY A 107 -7.06 -18.54 6.79
CA GLY A 107 -5.81 -17.98 6.29
C GLY A 107 -5.68 -16.49 6.57
N VAL A 108 -4.76 -16.14 7.47
CA VAL A 108 -4.41 -14.75 7.76
C VAL A 108 -3.66 -14.10 6.59
N PHE A 109 -3.82 -12.78 6.45
CA PHE A 109 -3.10 -11.96 5.47
C PHE A 109 -3.18 -12.48 4.03
N LEU A 110 -4.41 -12.64 3.53
CA LEU A 110 -4.63 -12.69 2.09
C LEU A 110 -4.32 -11.32 1.50
N GLY A 111 -3.45 -11.27 0.49
CA GLY A 111 -3.09 -10.04 -0.21
C GLY A 111 -3.56 -10.07 -1.64
N TYR A 112 -4.46 -9.14 -1.99
CA TYR A 112 -4.96 -8.95 -3.35
C TYR A 112 -4.22 -7.76 -3.97
N ASP A 113 -3.46 -8.02 -5.03
CA ASP A 113 -2.63 -7.01 -5.69
C ASP A 113 -3.34 -6.52 -6.96
N PHE A 114 -3.48 -5.21 -7.10
CA PHE A 114 -4.16 -4.55 -8.21
C PHE A 114 -3.23 -3.58 -8.93
N HIS A 115 -3.32 -3.58 -10.25
CA HIS A 115 -2.93 -2.41 -11.05
C HIS A 115 -4.16 -1.52 -11.22
N LEU A 116 -3.99 -0.22 -11.06
CA LEU A 116 -5.06 0.74 -11.12
C LEU A 116 -4.57 2.15 -11.48
N ASP A 117 -5.42 2.88 -12.16
CA ASP A 117 -5.39 4.33 -12.31
C ASP A 117 -6.85 4.87 -12.27
N GLU A 118 -7.09 6.08 -12.77
CA GLU A 118 -8.44 6.65 -12.82
C GLU A 118 -9.37 5.93 -13.78
N GLU A 119 -8.88 5.22 -14.79
CA GLU A 119 -9.70 4.60 -15.84
C GLU A 119 -9.73 3.07 -15.72
N THR A 120 -8.66 2.47 -15.22
CA THR A 120 -8.44 1.03 -15.18
C THR A 120 -8.31 0.51 -13.74
N LEU A 121 -8.82 -0.71 -13.53
CA LEU A 121 -8.61 -1.49 -12.31
C LEU A 121 -8.51 -2.95 -12.73
N GLY A 122 -7.47 -3.64 -12.28
CA GLY A 122 -7.29 -5.05 -12.59
C GLY A 122 -6.56 -5.80 -11.48
N LEU A 123 -7.16 -6.89 -11.02
CA LEU A 123 -6.52 -7.83 -10.10
C LEU A 123 -5.40 -8.60 -10.80
N ILE A 124 -4.15 -8.37 -10.37
CA ILE A 124 -2.98 -8.99 -10.99
C ILE A 124 -2.49 -10.24 -10.24
N GLU A 125 -2.72 -10.34 -8.93
CA GLU A 125 -2.27 -11.48 -8.13
C GLU A 125 -3.04 -11.59 -6.81
N ILE A 126 -3.22 -12.83 -6.33
CA ILE A 126 -3.69 -13.13 -4.98
C ILE A 126 -2.57 -13.89 -4.27
N ASN A 127 -2.24 -13.48 -3.05
CA ASN A 127 -1.16 -14.04 -2.24
C ASN A 127 -1.72 -14.57 -0.92
N THR A 128 -1.38 -15.79 -0.55
CA THR A 128 -1.57 -16.32 0.81
C THR A 128 -0.27 -16.17 1.57
N ASN A 129 -0.25 -15.39 2.67
CA ASN A 129 0.92 -14.98 3.47
C ASN A 129 1.51 -13.59 3.15
N ALA A 130 0.70 -12.67 2.64
CA ALA A 130 1.16 -11.36 2.20
C ALA A 130 1.94 -10.60 3.28
N GLY A 131 3.24 -10.38 3.03
CA GLY A 131 4.08 -9.53 3.88
C GLY A 131 3.82 -8.04 3.70
N GLY A 132 4.34 -7.25 4.62
CA GLY A 132 4.29 -5.79 4.66
C GLY A 132 3.21 -5.20 5.57
N ALA A 133 2.32 -6.00 6.14
CA ALA A 133 1.19 -5.49 6.92
C ALA A 133 1.67 -4.64 8.10
N MET A 134 2.55 -5.16 8.96
CA MET A 134 3.07 -4.42 10.13
C MET A 134 3.94 -3.23 9.73
N LEU A 135 4.65 -3.33 8.60
CA LEU A 135 5.43 -2.20 8.08
C LEU A 135 4.53 -1.04 7.65
N ASN A 136 3.38 -1.34 7.05
CA ASN A 136 2.41 -0.31 6.69
C ASN A 136 1.75 0.35 7.91
N VAL A 137 1.63 -0.36 9.05
CA VAL A 137 1.18 0.24 10.32
C VAL A 137 2.12 1.34 10.79
N LEU A 138 3.42 1.03 10.78
CA LEU A 138 4.45 1.97 11.16
C LEU A 138 4.43 3.18 10.23
N LEU A 139 4.27 2.94 8.92
CA LEU A 139 4.19 3.99 7.93
C LEU A 139 2.98 4.91 8.17
N ALA A 140 1.81 4.35 8.47
CA ALA A 140 0.61 5.11 8.80
C ALA A 140 0.80 5.99 10.05
N ARG A 141 1.52 5.50 11.07
CA ARG A 141 1.84 6.27 12.29
C ARG A 141 2.87 7.36 12.07
N ALA A 142 3.84 7.10 11.21
CA ALA A 142 4.91 8.03 10.86
C ALA A 142 4.41 9.20 10.01
N GLN A 143 3.31 8.99 9.27
CA GLN A 143 2.77 10.00 8.38
C GLN A 143 1.73 10.86 9.09
N ARG A 144 2.24 11.81 9.88
CA ARG A 144 1.43 12.91 10.41
C ARG A 144 1.21 13.94 9.31
N SER A 145 -0.03 14.09 8.87
CA SER A 145 -0.42 14.95 7.74
C SER A 145 0.01 16.42 7.90
N CYS A 146 0.78 16.95 6.95
CA CYS A 146 1.01 18.39 6.79
C CYS A 146 -0.25 19.14 6.33
N CYS A 147 -1.20 18.45 5.67
CA CYS A 147 -2.44 19.02 5.12
C CYS A 147 -3.68 18.46 5.85
N SER A 148 -4.57 19.32 6.33
CA SER A 148 -5.85 18.94 6.97
C SER A 148 -7.01 18.71 6.00
N GLY A 149 -6.85 19.03 4.70
CA GLY A 149 -7.77 18.64 3.60
C GLY A 149 -7.48 17.25 3.04
N VAL A 150 -6.98 16.38 3.91
CA VAL A 150 -6.57 15.02 3.59
C VAL A 150 -7.15 14.13 4.69
N VAL A 151 -8.48 14.18 4.78
CA VAL A 151 -9.29 13.33 5.65
C VAL A 151 -9.70 12.12 4.82
N GLY A 152 -9.14 10.97 5.16
CA GLY A 152 -9.32 9.76 4.35
C GLY A 152 -8.34 8.62 4.65
N LEU A 153 -7.33 8.89 5.47
CA LEU A 153 -6.48 7.85 6.04
C LEU A 153 -6.54 7.87 7.56
N SER A 154 -7.58 7.25 8.07
CA SER A 154 -7.47 6.52 9.33
C SER A 154 -7.85 5.07 9.03
N PRO A 155 -7.23 4.06 9.67
CA PRO A 155 -7.86 2.76 9.82
C PRO A 155 -9.16 2.92 10.64
N GLY A 156 -10.21 3.55 10.07
CA GLY A 156 -11.37 4.00 10.84
C GLY A 156 -11.03 5.06 11.91
N ASP A 157 -12.02 5.82 12.35
CA ASP A 157 -11.89 6.78 13.47
C ASP A 157 -11.74 6.09 14.84
N GLU A 158 -10.86 5.10 14.97
CA GLU A 158 -10.58 4.43 16.23
C GLU A 158 -9.08 4.43 16.49
N VAL A 159 -8.66 5.36 17.36
CA VAL A 159 -7.58 5.29 18.35
C VAL A 159 -6.30 4.56 17.91
N ALA A 160 -5.14 5.18 18.12
CA ALA A 160 -3.84 4.51 18.09
C ALA A 160 -3.92 3.08 18.71
N GLY A 161 -3.79 2.03 17.87
CA GLY A 161 -3.96 0.62 18.27
C GLY A 161 -5.08 -0.17 17.56
N GLY A 162 -6.01 0.48 16.83
CA GLY A 162 -7.10 -0.23 16.15
C GLY A 162 -6.64 -1.26 15.11
N PHE A 163 -5.52 -1.00 14.43
CA PHE A 163 -4.97 -1.93 13.44
C PHE A 163 -4.30 -3.16 14.06
N GLU A 164 -3.47 -2.93 15.08
CA GLU A 164 -2.87 -4.01 15.86
C GLU A 164 -3.95 -4.90 16.49
N HIS A 165 -5.04 -4.29 16.97
CA HIS A 165 -6.19 -5.03 17.48
C HIS A 165 -6.84 -5.88 16.38
N ALA A 166 -7.08 -5.32 15.18
CA ALA A 166 -7.62 -6.07 14.05
C ALA A 166 -6.71 -7.25 13.62
N ILE A 167 -5.39 -7.11 13.73
CA ILE A 167 -4.45 -8.22 13.52
C ILE A 167 -4.63 -9.28 14.61
N LEU A 168 -4.59 -8.90 15.88
CA LEU A 168 -4.76 -9.83 17.00
C LEU A 168 -6.09 -10.57 16.91
N ASP A 169 -7.17 -9.86 16.57
CA ASP A 169 -8.51 -10.42 16.37
C ASP A 169 -8.55 -11.40 15.21
N MET A 170 -7.82 -11.15 14.13
CA MET A 170 -7.71 -12.08 13.01
C MET A 170 -7.06 -13.40 13.44
N PHE A 171 -5.97 -13.36 14.21
CA PHE A 171 -5.34 -14.58 14.74
C PHE A 171 -6.21 -15.27 15.80
N ALA A 172 -6.91 -14.52 16.64
CA ALA A 172 -7.86 -15.05 17.62
C ALA A 172 -9.03 -15.77 16.92
N GLN A 173 -9.50 -15.26 15.78
CA GLN A 173 -10.53 -15.91 14.96
C GLN A 173 -10.04 -17.23 14.35
N GLU A 174 -8.81 -17.30 13.83
CA GLU A 174 -8.22 -18.56 13.35
C GLU A 174 -8.13 -19.61 14.48
N TRP A 175 -7.68 -19.17 15.66
CA TRP A 175 -7.57 -20.05 16.82
C TRP A 175 -8.95 -20.52 17.31
N SER A 176 -9.92 -19.63 17.40
CA SER A 176 -11.30 -19.97 17.79
C SER A 176 -11.94 -20.96 16.81
N ALA A 177 -11.69 -20.78 15.51
CA ALA A 177 -12.21 -21.66 14.47
C ALA A 177 -11.72 -23.11 14.62
N SER A 178 -10.50 -23.32 15.16
CA SER A 178 -9.95 -24.66 15.43
C SER A 178 -10.85 -25.52 16.34
N GLY A 179 -11.74 -24.90 17.13
CA GLY A 179 -12.62 -25.55 18.09
C GLY A 179 -12.00 -25.74 19.48
N VAL A 180 -10.75 -25.32 19.69
CA VAL A 180 -10.07 -25.41 20.99
C VAL A 180 -10.61 -24.36 21.97
N GLN A 181 -11.06 -24.82 23.15
CA GLN A 181 -11.79 -24.00 24.14
C GLN A 181 -10.90 -23.33 25.20
N ARG A 182 -9.64 -23.04 24.86
CA ARG A 182 -8.70 -22.30 25.74
C ARG A 182 -8.11 -21.09 25.00
N PRO A 183 -7.58 -20.08 25.71
CA PRO A 183 -6.87 -18.98 25.08
C PRO A 183 -5.69 -19.46 24.23
N LEU A 184 -5.40 -18.70 23.17
CA LEU A 184 -4.15 -18.81 22.41
C LEU A 184 -3.00 -18.41 23.34
N LYS A 185 -2.02 -19.29 23.53
CA LYS A 185 -0.88 -19.08 24.42
C LYS A 185 0.43 -18.92 23.68
N ARG A 186 0.66 -19.68 22.61
CA ARG A 186 1.94 -19.68 21.89
C ARG A 186 1.80 -19.71 20.38
N VAL A 187 2.40 -18.73 19.71
CA VAL A 187 2.50 -18.62 18.25
C VAL A 187 3.92 -18.88 17.79
N ALA A 188 4.10 -19.64 16.71
CA ALA A 188 5.36 -19.72 15.99
C ALA A 188 5.26 -19.02 14.63
N ILE A 189 6.09 -18.01 14.38
CA ILE A 189 6.28 -17.40 13.07
C ILE A 189 7.34 -18.23 12.34
N LEU A 190 6.94 -18.88 11.25
CA LEU A 190 7.76 -19.90 10.61
C LEU A 190 8.16 -19.50 9.19
N ASP A 191 9.46 -19.40 8.92
CA ASP A 191 10.03 -19.19 7.58
C ASP A 191 11.38 -19.90 7.46
N GLU A 192 11.84 -20.19 6.25
CA GLU A 192 13.17 -20.76 6.04
C GLU A 192 14.25 -19.74 6.36
N SER A 193 15.22 -20.11 7.21
CA SER A 193 16.33 -19.26 7.63
C SER A 193 15.85 -17.84 7.95
N PRO A 194 14.95 -17.66 8.94
CA PRO A 194 14.14 -16.45 9.09
C PRO A 194 15.01 -15.20 9.23
N GLN A 195 16.14 -15.29 9.94
CA GLN A 195 17.12 -14.21 10.10
C GLN A 195 17.81 -13.77 8.80
N SER A 196 17.70 -14.53 7.71
CA SER A 196 18.21 -14.17 6.37
C SER A 196 17.14 -13.53 5.49
N GLN A 197 15.87 -13.62 5.87
CA GLN A 197 14.76 -13.11 5.09
C GLN A 197 14.79 -11.58 5.02
N TYR A 198 14.42 -11.04 3.85
CA TYR A 198 14.36 -9.59 3.64
C TYR A 198 13.43 -8.93 4.65
N LEU A 199 12.25 -9.51 4.86
CA LEU A 199 11.23 -9.02 5.80
C LEU A 199 11.40 -9.57 7.24
N TYR A 200 12.59 -10.04 7.63
CA TYR A 200 12.82 -10.45 9.03
C TYR A 200 12.43 -9.37 10.07
N PRO A 201 12.67 -8.06 9.83
CA PRO A 201 12.17 -7.02 10.73
C PRO A 201 10.64 -7.05 10.96
N GLU A 202 9.86 -7.49 9.98
CA GLU A 202 8.42 -7.68 10.13
C GLU A 202 8.08 -8.82 11.10
N PHE A 203 8.88 -9.89 11.12
CA PHE A 203 8.66 -11.01 12.04
C PHE A 203 8.87 -10.56 13.49
N LEU A 204 9.86 -9.71 13.73
CA LEU A 204 10.11 -9.11 15.04
C LEU A 204 8.96 -8.19 15.47
N LEU A 205 8.37 -7.42 14.53
CA LEU A 205 7.19 -6.60 14.80
C LEU A 205 5.98 -7.45 15.21
N PHE A 206 5.71 -8.55 14.50
CA PHE A 206 4.66 -9.49 14.89
C PHE A 206 4.95 -10.16 16.24
N GLN A 207 6.18 -10.58 16.48
CA GLN A 207 6.57 -11.18 17.76
C GLN A 207 6.25 -10.24 18.92
N ARG A 208 6.64 -8.96 18.82
CA ARG A 208 6.33 -7.96 19.84
C ARG A 208 4.84 -7.69 19.98
N LEU A 209 4.09 -7.67 18.89
CA LEU A 209 2.64 -7.53 18.94
C LEU A 209 2.00 -8.66 19.76
N PHE A 210 2.36 -9.92 19.48
CA PHE A 210 1.85 -11.05 20.24
C PHE A 210 2.27 -11.03 21.71
N GLU A 211 3.55 -10.76 21.99
CA GLU A 211 4.07 -10.66 23.36
C GLU A 211 3.39 -9.56 24.16
N SER A 212 3.10 -8.41 23.53
CA SER A 212 2.36 -7.30 24.17
C SER A 212 0.92 -7.67 24.51
N ALA A 213 0.34 -8.64 23.79
CA ALA A 213 -0.98 -9.20 24.06
C ALA A 213 -0.94 -10.40 25.03
N GLY A 214 0.23 -10.72 25.61
CA GLY A 214 0.41 -11.85 26.52
C GLY A 214 0.45 -13.22 25.83
N ILE A 215 0.71 -13.26 24.52
CA ILE A 215 0.86 -14.48 23.73
C ILE A 215 2.37 -14.70 23.51
N ASP A 216 2.89 -15.83 23.97
CA ASP A 216 4.28 -16.23 23.72
C ASP A 216 4.50 -16.37 22.20
N CYS A 217 5.59 -15.81 21.69
CA CYS A 217 5.86 -15.83 20.25
C CYS A 217 7.32 -16.17 19.96
N ILE A 218 7.51 -17.17 19.11
CA ILE A 218 8.83 -17.61 18.65
C ILE A 218 8.94 -17.49 17.14
N ILE A 219 10.08 -17.01 16.65
CA ILE A 219 10.43 -17.06 15.21
C ILE A 219 11.33 -18.27 15.02
N ALA A 220 10.98 -19.17 14.10
CA ALA A 220 11.68 -20.44 13.93
C ALA A 220 11.87 -20.81 12.45
N ASP A 221 12.91 -21.59 12.18
CA ASP A 221 13.08 -22.36 10.94
C ASP A 221 12.32 -23.69 11.04
N PRO A 222 11.73 -24.21 9.94
CA PRO A 222 11.08 -25.53 9.93
C PRO A 222 11.92 -26.67 10.50
N THR A 223 13.24 -26.63 10.32
CA THR A 223 14.17 -27.64 10.83
C THR A 223 14.30 -27.66 12.36
N GLU A 224 13.85 -26.61 13.05
CA GLU A 224 13.80 -26.52 14.51
C GLU A 224 12.54 -27.17 15.09
N LEU A 225 11.57 -27.54 14.24
CA LEU A 225 10.32 -28.16 14.66
C LEU A 225 10.51 -29.64 14.95
N THR A 226 9.86 -30.09 16.03
CA THR A 226 9.70 -31.52 16.30
C THR A 226 8.23 -31.84 16.54
N PHE A 227 7.78 -32.99 16.05
CA PHE A 227 6.45 -33.51 16.38
C PHE A 227 6.60 -34.70 17.33
N ALA A 228 6.23 -34.51 18.58
CA ALA A 228 6.39 -35.51 19.64
C ALA A 228 5.19 -35.50 20.58
N ALA A 229 4.80 -36.69 21.06
CA ALA A 229 3.67 -36.87 21.98
C ALA A 229 2.37 -36.18 21.54
N GLY A 230 2.10 -36.16 20.22
CA GLY A 230 0.89 -35.56 19.65
C GLY A 230 0.88 -34.02 19.61
N SER A 231 2.02 -33.37 19.87
CA SER A 231 2.15 -31.91 19.84
C SER A 231 3.29 -31.48 18.93
N LEU A 232 3.12 -30.33 18.25
CA LEU A 232 4.21 -29.66 17.55
C LEU A 232 4.99 -28.82 18.56
N LEU A 233 6.31 -29.01 18.62
CA LEU A 233 7.18 -28.36 19.59
C LEU A 233 8.24 -27.50 18.90
N VAL A 234 8.58 -26.37 19.51
CA VAL A 234 9.77 -25.55 19.18
C VAL A 234 10.53 -25.30 20.48
N GLY A 235 11.81 -25.66 20.53
CA GLY A 235 12.61 -25.52 21.76
C GLY A 235 12.08 -26.34 22.93
N GLY A 236 11.41 -27.47 22.67
CA GLY A 236 10.82 -28.35 23.68
C GLY A 236 9.41 -27.97 24.16
N GLU A 237 8.91 -26.79 23.78
CA GLU A 237 7.61 -26.28 24.23
C GLU A 237 6.54 -26.38 23.12
N PRO A 238 5.28 -26.71 23.46
CA PRO A 238 4.21 -26.89 22.49
C PRO A 238 3.73 -25.58 21.86
N VAL A 239 3.51 -25.61 20.55
CA VAL A 239 3.00 -24.49 19.75
C VAL A 239 1.51 -24.67 19.47
N ASP A 240 0.72 -23.62 19.68
CA ASP A 240 -0.72 -23.64 19.43
C ASP A 240 -1.05 -23.34 17.96
N LEU A 241 -0.43 -22.27 17.45
CA LEU A 241 -0.67 -21.73 16.13
C LEU A 241 0.66 -21.44 15.43
N VAL A 242 0.76 -21.84 14.17
CA VAL A 242 1.88 -21.50 13.29
C VAL A 242 1.42 -20.43 12.32
N TYR A 243 2.03 -19.24 12.40
CA TYR A 243 1.93 -18.21 11.39
C TYR A 243 2.92 -18.56 10.26
N ASN A 244 2.39 -19.15 9.20
CA ASN A 244 3.15 -19.70 8.09
C ASN A 244 3.63 -18.60 7.13
N ARG A 245 4.94 -18.36 7.10
CA ARG A 245 5.61 -17.46 6.14
C ARG A 245 6.38 -18.21 5.05
N LEU A 246 6.35 -19.54 5.06
CA LEU A 246 7.00 -20.38 4.06
C LEU A 246 6.45 -20.13 2.65
N THR A 247 7.32 -20.29 1.66
CA THR A 247 6.95 -20.31 0.23
C THR A 247 6.74 -21.74 -0.30
N ASP A 248 7.04 -22.75 0.52
CA ASP A 248 6.58 -24.13 0.34
C ASP A 248 5.12 -24.25 0.80
N PHE A 249 4.21 -23.75 -0.03
CA PHE A 249 2.79 -23.63 0.30
C PHE A 249 2.09 -24.97 0.58
N TYR A 250 2.64 -26.08 0.07
CA TYR A 250 2.11 -27.43 0.25
C TYR A 250 2.93 -28.27 1.24
N LEU A 251 3.93 -27.68 1.91
CA LEU A 251 4.79 -28.36 2.88
C LEU A 251 5.46 -29.62 2.29
N GLU A 252 5.91 -29.56 1.04
CA GLU A 252 6.50 -30.70 0.32
C GLU A 252 7.92 -31.01 0.77
N SER A 253 8.68 -29.98 1.20
CA SER A 253 10.05 -30.12 1.65
C SER A 253 10.17 -31.04 2.85
N GLU A 254 11.30 -31.76 2.97
CA GLU A 254 11.55 -32.63 4.12
C GLU A 254 11.80 -31.83 5.41
N ASN A 255 12.29 -30.58 5.27
CA ASN A 255 12.40 -29.63 6.37
C ASN A 255 11.02 -29.33 6.99
N CYS A 256 9.94 -29.46 6.22
CA CYS A 256 8.57 -29.24 6.69
C CYS A 256 7.94 -30.50 7.30
N SER A 257 8.64 -31.64 7.42
CA SER A 257 8.06 -32.93 7.80
C SER A 257 7.36 -32.91 9.17
N ALA A 258 7.95 -32.27 10.18
CA ALA A 258 7.34 -32.14 11.50
C ALA A 258 6.05 -31.31 11.45
N LEU A 259 6.06 -30.18 10.74
CA LEU A 259 4.87 -29.33 10.55
C LEU A 259 3.78 -30.07 9.77
N ARG A 260 4.15 -30.72 8.65
CA ARG A 260 3.25 -31.51 7.80
C ARG A 260 2.56 -32.60 8.61
N THR A 261 3.32 -33.33 9.43
CA THR A 261 2.78 -34.38 10.29
C THR A 261 1.83 -33.82 11.35
N ALA A 262 2.20 -32.73 12.02
CA ALA A 262 1.35 -32.08 13.01
C ALA A 262 0.05 -31.52 12.41
N PHE A 263 0.12 -30.90 11.23
CA PHE A 263 -1.05 -30.38 10.52
C PHE A 263 -2.03 -31.49 10.15
N LEU A 264 -1.54 -32.59 9.54
CA LEU A 264 -2.36 -33.76 9.18
C LEU A 264 -2.93 -34.47 10.42
N ALA A 265 -2.21 -34.44 11.54
CA ALA A 265 -2.67 -34.97 12.82
C ALA A 265 -3.62 -34.03 13.59
N ASN A 266 -3.96 -32.85 13.02
CA ASN A 266 -4.78 -31.82 13.68
C ASN A 266 -4.17 -31.31 15.02
N ALA A 267 -2.85 -31.42 15.18
CA ALA A 267 -2.14 -31.08 16.42
C ALA A 267 -1.75 -29.60 16.53
N VAL A 268 -1.90 -28.82 15.46
CA VAL A 268 -1.57 -27.39 15.41
C VAL A 268 -2.54 -26.65 14.51
N THR A 269 -2.83 -25.38 14.82
CA THR A 269 -3.52 -24.49 13.88
C THR A 269 -2.49 -23.88 12.93
N LEU A 270 -2.61 -24.12 11.62
CA LEU A 270 -1.71 -23.58 10.61
C LEU A 270 -2.40 -22.47 9.84
N THR A 271 -1.81 -21.28 9.76
CA THR A 271 -2.39 -20.16 9.02
C THR A 271 -1.34 -19.26 8.36
N PRO A 272 -1.47 -18.95 7.05
CA PRO A 272 -2.31 -19.65 6.09
C PRO A 272 -1.88 -21.12 5.90
N HIS A 273 -2.84 -21.94 5.50
CA HIS A 273 -2.68 -23.38 5.32
C HIS A 273 -2.68 -23.78 3.83
N PRO A 274 -2.21 -24.99 3.46
CA PRO A 274 -2.13 -25.45 2.07
C PRO A 274 -3.44 -25.32 1.27
N GLN A 275 -4.58 -25.59 1.92
CA GLN A 275 -5.88 -25.42 1.28
C GLN A 275 -6.16 -23.96 0.86
N ALA A 276 -5.77 -22.96 1.65
CA ALA A 276 -5.97 -21.55 1.29
C ALA A 276 -5.18 -21.21 0.02
N TYR A 277 -3.95 -21.71 -0.11
CA TYR A 277 -3.16 -21.51 -1.33
C TYR A 277 -3.85 -22.09 -2.57
N ALA A 278 -4.32 -23.35 -2.50
CA ALA A 278 -5.00 -24.02 -3.61
C ALA A 278 -6.29 -23.31 -4.04
N LEU A 279 -7.03 -22.74 -3.08
CA LEU A 279 -8.30 -22.06 -3.31
C LEU A 279 -8.14 -20.65 -3.86
N TYR A 280 -7.12 -19.91 -3.42
CA TYR A 280 -6.95 -18.48 -3.69
C TYR A 280 -5.74 -18.15 -4.56
N ALA A 281 -4.54 -18.59 -4.16
CA ALA A 281 -3.27 -18.05 -4.66
C ALA A 281 -2.62 -18.86 -5.79
N ASP A 282 -3.06 -20.10 -6.02
CA ASP A 282 -2.68 -20.85 -7.22
C ASP A 282 -3.09 -20.05 -8.46
N LYS A 283 -2.12 -19.67 -9.31
CA LYS A 283 -2.36 -18.78 -10.45
C LYS A 283 -3.32 -19.36 -11.48
N ARG A 284 -3.58 -20.68 -11.47
CA ARG A 284 -4.64 -21.29 -12.28
C ARG A 284 -6.02 -20.78 -11.89
N ARG A 285 -6.24 -20.36 -10.63
CA ARG A 285 -7.49 -19.75 -10.18
C ARG A 285 -7.82 -18.46 -10.93
N LEU A 286 -6.83 -17.71 -11.41
CA LEU A 286 -7.09 -16.54 -12.27
C LEU A 286 -7.65 -16.96 -13.64
N VAL A 287 -7.28 -18.14 -14.16
CA VAL A 287 -7.89 -18.69 -15.38
C VAL A 287 -9.37 -18.99 -15.09
N ASP A 288 -9.62 -19.70 -13.99
CA ASP A 288 -10.96 -20.13 -13.58
C ASP A 288 -11.90 -18.93 -13.30
N LEU A 289 -11.41 -17.89 -12.61
CA LEU A 289 -12.15 -16.64 -12.33
C LEU A 289 -12.52 -15.83 -13.58
N THR A 290 -11.89 -16.10 -14.73
CA THR A 290 -12.21 -15.43 -16.00
C THR A 290 -13.04 -16.30 -16.95
N ASN A 291 -13.36 -17.53 -16.55
CA ASN A 291 -14.15 -18.46 -17.35
C ASN A 291 -15.65 -18.35 -17.01
N ALA A 292 -16.37 -17.50 -17.75
CA ALA A 292 -17.78 -17.23 -17.51
C ALA A 292 -18.67 -18.50 -17.51
N GLY A 293 -18.39 -19.48 -18.38
CA GLY A 293 -19.14 -20.74 -18.44
C GLY A 293 -18.91 -21.61 -17.21
N LEU A 294 -17.64 -21.74 -16.79
CA LEU A 294 -17.29 -22.46 -15.56
C LEU A 294 -17.95 -21.84 -14.33
N LEU A 295 -17.90 -20.51 -14.21
CA LEU A 295 -18.52 -19.80 -13.09
C LEU A 295 -20.05 -19.98 -13.07
N GLU A 296 -20.69 -20.01 -14.25
CA GLU A 296 -22.14 -20.29 -14.35
C GLU A 296 -22.48 -21.71 -13.89
N GLU A 297 -21.73 -22.70 -14.38
CA GLU A 297 -21.90 -24.12 -14.02
C GLU A 297 -21.68 -24.35 -12.52
N MET A 298 -20.76 -23.61 -11.90
CA MET A 298 -20.50 -23.65 -10.46
C MET A 298 -21.58 -22.95 -9.62
N GLY A 299 -22.52 -22.23 -10.25
CA GLY A 299 -23.59 -21.52 -9.56
C GLY A 299 -23.19 -20.15 -9.00
N VAL A 300 -22.15 -19.52 -9.56
CA VAL A 300 -21.79 -18.13 -9.22
C VAL A 300 -22.88 -17.21 -9.74
N ASP A 301 -23.43 -16.36 -8.87
CA ASP A 301 -24.55 -15.49 -9.22
C ASP A 301 -24.16 -14.45 -10.29
N PRO A 302 -25.13 -13.93 -11.07
CA PRO A 302 -24.84 -13.02 -12.17
C PRO A 302 -24.10 -11.74 -11.78
N GLN A 303 -24.36 -11.19 -10.58
CA GLN A 303 -23.72 -9.96 -10.11
C GLN A 303 -22.24 -10.21 -9.79
N THR A 304 -21.95 -11.30 -9.07
CA THR A 304 -20.57 -11.73 -8.80
C THR A 304 -19.82 -12.01 -10.10
N ARG A 305 -20.43 -12.70 -11.07
CA ARG A 305 -19.81 -12.95 -12.39
C ARG A 305 -19.50 -11.66 -13.16
N ALA A 306 -20.37 -10.66 -13.10
CA ALA A 306 -20.14 -9.36 -13.75
C ALA A 306 -18.93 -8.63 -13.14
N ILE A 307 -18.82 -8.60 -11.81
CA ILE A 307 -17.67 -8.00 -11.11
C ILE A 307 -16.36 -8.72 -11.49
N LEU A 308 -16.36 -10.05 -11.50
CA LEU A 308 -15.18 -10.83 -11.88
C LEU A 308 -14.78 -10.58 -13.34
N ALA A 309 -15.73 -10.55 -14.26
CA ALA A 309 -15.48 -10.29 -15.68
C ALA A 309 -14.94 -8.87 -15.95
N GLU A 310 -15.35 -7.90 -15.14
CA GLU A 310 -14.90 -6.51 -15.28
C GLU A 310 -13.48 -6.29 -14.73
N TYR A 311 -13.16 -6.86 -13.57
CA TYR A 311 -11.95 -6.49 -12.82
C TYR A 311 -10.89 -7.59 -12.70
N VAL A 312 -11.17 -8.83 -13.13
CA VAL A 312 -10.15 -9.88 -13.24
C VAL A 312 -9.70 -9.97 -14.70
N PRO A 313 -8.47 -9.54 -15.04
CA PRO A 313 -8.00 -9.54 -16.42
C PRO A 313 -7.97 -10.95 -16.99
N LEU A 314 -8.47 -11.11 -18.22
CA LEU A 314 -8.55 -12.40 -18.91
C LEU A 314 -7.22 -13.14 -18.81
N THR A 315 -7.28 -14.36 -18.26
CA THR A 315 -6.12 -15.19 -18.00
C THR A 315 -6.31 -16.55 -18.65
N SER A 316 -5.26 -17.07 -19.29
CA SER A 316 -5.29 -18.38 -19.94
C SER A 316 -4.05 -19.18 -19.58
N LEU A 317 -4.20 -20.51 -19.50
CA LEU A 317 -3.06 -21.40 -19.39
C LEU A 317 -2.30 -21.41 -20.72
N VAL A 318 -0.98 -21.30 -20.66
CA VAL A 318 -0.12 -21.39 -21.85
C VAL A 318 0.01 -22.86 -22.24
N GLY A 319 -0.21 -23.17 -23.52
CA GLY A 319 0.02 -24.50 -24.05
C GLY A 319 0.25 -24.52 -25.55
N HIS A 320 0.67 -25.68 -26.08
CA HIS A 320 0.98 -25.79 -27.51
C HIS A 320 -0.21 -25.47 -28.43
N ARG A 321 -1.46 -25.70 -27.97
CA ARG A 321 -2.67 -25.46 -28.77
C ARG A 321 -2.98 -23.97 -28.98
N ASN A 322 -2.66 -23.11 -28.02
CA ASN A 322 -2.90 -21.66 -28.10
C ASN A 322 -1.61 -20.85 -28.32
N ALA A 323 -0.46 -21.52 -28.50
CA ALA A 323 0.86 -20.91 -28.61
C ALA A 323 0.94 -19.82 -29.70
N GLU A 324 0.45 -20.11 -30.91
CA GLU A 324 0.52 -19.16 -32.03
C GLU A 324 -0.28 -17.89 -31.74
N GLN A 325 -1.50 -18.04 -31.22
CA GLN A 325 -2.36 -16.92 -30.83
C GLN A 325 -1.74 -16.09 -29.70
N LEU A 326 -1.19 -16.74 -28.67
CA LEU A 326 -0.53 -16.04 -27.56
C LEU A 326 0.73 -15.30 -28.03
N TRP A 327 1.52 -15.89 -28.92
CA TRP A 327 2.71 -15.26 -29.47
C TRP A 327 2.36 -14.03 -30.33
N GLN A 328 1.33 -14.11 -31.17
CA GLN A 328 0.85 -12.98 -31.97
C GLN A 328 0.37 -11.81 -31.09
N ASN A 329 -0.38 -12.13 -30.02
CA ASN A 329 -0.94 -11.13 -29.10
C ASN A 329 -0.02 -10.76 -27.93
N ARG A 330 1.20 -11.28 -27.87
CA ARG A 330 2.08 -11.18 -26.68
C ARG A 330 2.28 -9.77 -26.15
N ARG A 331 2.25 -8.73 -27.00
CA ARG A 331 2.49 -7.35 -26.55
C ARG A 331 1.46 -6.85 -25.54
N SER A 332 0.24 -7.38 -25.58
CA SER A 332 -0.83 -7.08 -24.61
C SER A 332 -0.93 -8.10 -23.48
N LEU A 333 0.08 -8.97 -23.31
CA LEU A 333 0.05 -10.07 -22.34
C LEU A 333 1.22 -9.98 -21.36
N PHE A 334 0.98 -10.53 -20.17
CA PHE A 334 1.97 -10.73 -19.14
C PHE A 334 2.01 -12.22 -18.77
N PHE A 335 3.21 -12.81 -18.80
CA PHE A 335 3.42 -14.25 -18.61
C PHE A 335 3.99 -14.52 -17.22
N LYS A 336 3.37 -15.42 -16.47
CA LYS A 336 3.74 -15.79 -15.10
C LYS A 336 3.83 -17.30 -14.97
N PRO A 337 4.84 -17.88 -14.30
CA PRO A 337 4.82 -19.30 -13.98
C PRO A 337 3.68 -19.57 -12.99
N VAL A 338 3.05 -20.74 -13.09
CA VAL A 338 1.95 -21.15 -12.20
C VAL A 338 2.43 -21.26 -10.75
N SER A 339 3.56 -21.92 -10.55
CA SER A 339 4.25 -22.04 -9.26
C SER A 339 5.49 -21.15 -9.23
N GLY A 340 5.65 -20.37 -8.16
CA GLY A 340 6.78 -19.47 -7.99
C GLY A 340 6.48 -18.28 -7.09
N PHE A 341 7.49 -17.82 -6.36
CA PHE A 341 7.43 -16.67 -5.46
C PHE A 341 8.37 -15.55 -5.93
N GLY A 342 8.09 -14.31 -5.51
CA GLY A 342 9.00 -13.18 -5.72
C GLY A 342 9.19 -12.75 -7.18
N SER A 343 8.16 -12.87 -8.03
CA SER A 343 8.18 -12.47 -9.45
C SER A 343 9.27 -13.14 -10.33
N ARG A 344 9.89 -14.23 -9.86
CA ARG A 344 10.90 -14.96 -10.65
C ARG A 344 10.25 -15.56 -11.89
N GLY A 345 10.87 -15.37 -13.05
CA GLY A 345 10.39 -15.91 -14.33
C GLY A 345 9.12 -15.25 -14.86
N ALA A 346 8.76 -14.05 -14.41
CA ALA A 346 7.65 -13.26 -14.95
C ALA A 346 8.11 -12.34 -16.10
N TYR A 347 7.32 -12.26 -17.18
CA TYR A 347 7.71 -11.54 -18.38
C TYR A 347 6.59 -10.68 -18.97
N ARG A 348 6.89 -9.41 -19.26
CA ARG A 348 6.08 -8.60 -20.19
C ARG A 348 6.23 -9.16 -21.60
N GLY A 349 5.12 -9.48 -22.25
CA GLY A 349 5.15 -10.15 -23.55
C GLY A 349 5.77 -9.32 -24.67
N GLU A 350 5.72 -7.99 -24.59
CA GLU A 350 6.46 -7.10 -25.50
C GLU A 350 7.98 -7.34 -25.49
N LYS A 351 8.53 -7.74 -24.34
CA LYS A 351 9.98 -7.92 -24.15
C LYS A 351 10.42 -9.38 -24.35
N LEU A 352 9.54 -10.26 -24.83
CA LEU A 352 9.88 -11.67 -25.03
C LEU A 352 10.79 -11.89 -26.23
N THR A 353 11.82 -12.71 -26.02
CA THR A 353 12.63 -13.30 -27.08
C THR A 353 12.06 -14.67 -27.45
N LYS A 354 12.42 -15.20 -28.62
CA LYS A 354 12.01 -16.55 -29.04
C LYS A 354 12.50 -17.64 -28.08
N ARG A 355 13.71 -17.49 -27.53
CA ARG A 355 14.26 -18.42 -26.55
C ARG A 355 13.42 -18.47 -25.27
N VAL A 356 13.12 -17.30 -24.69
CA VAL A 356 12.28 -17.23 -23.47
C VAL A 356 10.87 -17.76 -23.76
N TRP A 357 10.37 -17.58 -24.99
CA TRP A 357 9.10 -18.15 -25.39
C TRP A 357 9.09 -19.68 -25.40
N GLU A 358 10.16 -20.32 -25.89
CA GLU A 358 10.31 -21.78 -25.82
C GLU A 358 10.39 -22.27 -24.36
N GLU A 359 11.06 -21.54 -23.48
CA GLU A 359 11.08 -21.79 -22.03
C GLU A 359 9.68 -21.66 -21.42
N ILE A 360 8.90 -20.64 -21.79
CA ILE A 360 7.51 -20.45 -21.36
C ILE A 360 6.60 -21.59 -21.86
N LEU A 361 6.74 -22.02 -23.12
CA LEU A 361 5.92 -23.08 -23.72
C LEU A 361 6.20 -24.46 -23.13
N SER A 362 7.45 -24.71 -22.73
CA SER A 362 7.86 -25.96 -22.08
C SER A 362 7.62 -25.94 -20.57
N GLY A 363 7.40 -24.76 -19.98
CA GLY A 363 7.09 -24.56 -18.57
C GLY A 363 5.59 -24.51 -18.28
N ASN A 364 5.23 -24.53 -17.00
CA ASN A 364 3.86 -24.34 -16.56
C ASN A 364 3.57 -22.85 -16.33
N TYR A 365 2.99 -22.19 -17.33
CA TYR A 365 2.77 -20.75 -17.35
C TYR A 365 1.30 -20.36 -17.57
N VAL A 366 0.93 -19.20 -17.05
CA VAL A 366 -0.29 -18.48 -17.43
C VAL A 366 0.06 -17.21 -18.21
N ALA A 367 -0.81 -16.85 -19.14
CA ALA A 367 -0.79 -15.58 -19.85
C ALA A 367 -2.02 -14.76 -19.43
N GLN A 368 -1.77 -13.61 -18.81
CA GLN A 368 -2.81 -12.69 -18.36
C GLN A 368 -2.80 -11.42 -19.20
N THR A 369 -3.97 -10.86 -19.47
CA THR A 369 -4.10 -9.56 -20.13
C THR A 369 -3.38 -8.48 -19.33
N LEU A 370 -2.55 -7.68 -20.01
CA LEU A 370 -1.76 -6.64 -19.39
C LEU A 370 -2.66 -5.48 -18.93
N VAL A 371 -2.59 -5.15 -17.65
CA VAL A 371 -3.18 -3.93 -17.08
C VAL A 371 -2.06 -2.96 -16.76
N ALA A 372 -2.26 -1.69 -17.15
CA ALA A 372 -1.28 -0.64 -16.89
C ALA A 372 -1.20 -0.39 -15.36
N PRO A 373 0.02 -0.38 -14.78
CA PRO A 373 0.17 0.04 -13.39
C PRO A 373 -0.09 1.54 -13.28
N GLY A 374 -0.53 1.99 -12.11
CA GLY A 374 -0.59 3.41 -11.80
C GLY A 374 0.81 4.02 -11.77
N GLU A 375 0.89 5.34 -11.95
CA GLU A 375 2.14 6.09 -11.92
C GLU A 375 2.17 7.12 -10.80
N ARG A 376 3.31 7.23 -10.12
CA ARG A 376 3.58 8.20 -9.06
C ARG A 376 4.85 8.96 -9.37
N ARG A 377 4.74 10.28 -9.56
CA ARG A 377 5.92 11.15 -9.69
C ARG A 377 6.52 11.41 -8.31
N ILE A 378 7.83 11.22 -8.22
CA ILE A 378 8.59 11.40 -6.97
C ILE A 378 9.33 12.74 -6.89
N ALA A 379 9.49 13.43 -8.02
CA ALA A 379 10.12 14.75 -8.13
C ALA A 379 9.39 15.62 -9.15
N ALA A 380 9.47 16.94 -8.95
CA ALA A 380 8.90 17.94 -9.86
C ALA A 380 9.63 17.97 -11.21
N ASP A 381 10.92 17.64 -11.23
CA ASP A 381 11.70 17.50 -12.45
C ASP A 381 11.05 16.47 -13.40
N HIS A 382 10.67 16.92 -14.60
CA HIS A 382 10.06 16.09 -15.64
C HIS A 382 11.03 15.14 -16.32
N GLN A 383 12.34 15.31 -16.11
CA GLN A 383 13.35 14.35 -16.55
C GLN A 383 13.40 13.11 -15.64
N VAL A 384 12.94 13.23 -14.39
CA VAL A 384 12.82 12.09 -13.47
C VAL A 384 11.59 11.27 -13.86
N ARG A 385 11.84 10.07 -14.36
CA ARG A 385 10.78 9.14 -14.77
C ARG A 385 9.84 8.84 -13.61
N ALA A 386 8.53 8.88 -13.88
CA ALA A 386 7.52 8.45 -12.93
C ALA A 386 7.75 6.99 -12.48
N MET A 387 7.53 6.73 -11.20
CA MET A 387 7.56 5.39 -10.65
C MET A 387 6.22 4.72 -10.89
N LYS A 388 6.22 3.39 -10.96
CA LYS A 388 4.99 2.61 -11.02
C LYS A 388 4.51 2.32 -9.61
N PHE A 389 3.22 2.12 -9.45
CA PHE A 389 2.69 1.51 -8.24
C PHE A 389 1.63 0.46 -8.55
N ASP A 390 1.48 -0.45 -7.59
CA ASP A 390 0.32 -1.31 -7.45
C ASP A 390 -0.33 -1.07 -6.08
N LEU A 391 -1.57 -1.51 -5.93
CA LEU A 391 -2.30 -1.50 -4.66
C LEU A 391 -2.41 -2.91 -4.12
N ARG A 392 -1.96 -3.14 -2.89
CA ARG A 392 -2.20 -4.35 -2.12
C ARG A 392 -3.32 -4.12 -1.12
N ALA A 393 -4.42 -4.84 -1.30
CA ALA A 393 -5.48 -4.96 -0.31
C ALA A 393 -5.22 -6.18 0.57
N TYR A 394 -4.95 -5.95 1.86
CA TYR A 394 -4.90 -7.02 2.87
C TYR A 394 -6.32 -7.32 3.30
N ALA A 395 -6.71 -8.59 3.21
CA ALA A 395 -8.07 -9.02 3.47
C ALA A 395 -8.11 -10.26 4.38
N TYR A 396 -9.23 -10.38 5.09
CA TYR A 396 -9.58 -11.52 5.89
C TYR A 396 -11.09 -11.75 5.82
N ALA A 397 -11.51 -12.99 5.52
CA ALA A 397 -12.92 -13.38 5.42
C ALA A 397 -13.76 -12.48 4.50
N GLY A 398 -13.27 -12.24 3.28
CA GLY A 398 -13.91 -11.38 2.29
C GLY A 398 -13.98 -9.89 2.63
N LYS A 399 -13.31 -9.43 3.69
CA LYS A 399 -13.25 -8.01 4.07
C LYS A 399 -11.85 -7.47 3.88
N VAL A 400 -11.73 -6.38 3.15
CA VAL A 400 -10.48 -5.59 3.10
C VAL A 400 -10.28 -4.95 4.47
N GLN A 401 -9.19 -5.31 5.14
CA GLN A 401 -8.77 -4.73 6.41
C GLN A 401 -7.84 -3.54 6.18
N TRP A 402 -7.05 -3.56 5.10
CA TRP A 402 -6.06 -2.52 4.83
C TRP A 402 -5.73 -2.39 3.35
N ASN A 403 -5.33 -1.19 2.95
CA ASN A 403 -4.78 -0.91 1.63
C ASN A 403 -3.39 -0.28 1.76
N ALA A 404 -2.44 -0.80 1.00
CA ALA A 404 -1.09 -0.26 0.89
C ALA A 404 -0.69 -0.19 -0.58
N ALA A 405 0.03 0.84 -0.98
CA ALA A 405 0.63 0.89 -2.30
C ALA A 405 2.07 0.35 -2.23
N ARG A 406 2.55 -0.22 -3.33
CA ARG A 406 3.97 -0.57 -3.48
C ARG A 406 4.50 0.18 -4.69
N VAL A 407 5.43 1.10 -4.44
CA VAL A 407 6.07 1.94 -5.45
C VAL A 407 7.36 1.27 -5.94
N TYR A 408 7.55 1.19 -7.25
CA TYR A 408 8.68 0.47 -7.85
C TYR A 408 9.05 1.00 -9.24
N GLN A 409 10.25 0.64 -9.70
CA GLN A 409 10.62 0.70 -11.12
C GLN A 409 10.84 -0.71 -11.67
N GLY A 410 10.80 -0.85 -12.99
CA GLY A 410 11.02 -2.14 -13.66
C GLY A 410 9.72 -2.83 -14.10
N GLN A 411 9.75 -4.16 -14.21
CA GLN A 411 8.61 -4.95 -14.68
C GLN A 411 7.66 -5.36 -13.56
N THR A 412 8.21 -5.62 -12.38
CA THR A 412 7.51 -6.10 -11.18
C THR A 412 8.03 -5.39 -9.94
N THR A 413 7.22 -5.37 -8.89
CA THR A 413 7.54 -4.81 -7.57
C THR A 413 8.78 -5.48 -6.99
N ASN A 414 9.74 -4.70 -6.49
CA ASN A 414 11.07 -5.24 -6.13
C ASN A 414 11.75 -4.67 -4.88
N PHE A 415 11.19 -3.70 -4.14
CA PHE A 415 11.74 -3.14 -2.87
C PHE A 415 13.26 -2.84 -2.88
N ARG A 416 13.85 -2.61 -4.06
CA ARG A 416 15.29 -2.46 -4.29
C ARG A 416 15.64 -1.17 -5.01
N THR A 417 14.63 -0.41 -5.41
CA THR A 417 14.82 0.83 -6.16
C THR A 417 14.70 2.01 -5.19
N GLU A 418 15.64 2.94 -5.26
CA GLU A 418 15.55 4.23 -4.58
C GLU A 418 14.23 4.95 -4.93
N GLY A 419 13.60 5.57 -3.93
CA GLY A 419 12.28 6.18 -4.04
C GLY A 419 11.10 5.19 -4.04
N GLY A 420 11.37 3.89 -4.15
CA GLY A 420 10.37 2.82 -4.08
C GLY A 420 10.10 2.35 -2.65
N GLY A 421 9.21 1.38 -2.51
CA GLY A 421 8.84 0.79 -1.22
C GLY A 421 7.34 0.78 -0.98
N PHE A 422 6.94 0.38 0.22
CA PHE A 422 5.59 0.56 0.70
C PHE A 422 5.26 2.05 0.81
N ALA A 423 4.13 2.43 0.26
CA ALA A 423 3.57 3.76 0.32
C ALA A 423 2.16 3.68 0.94
N PRO A 424 1.78 4.66 1.77
CA PRO A 424 0.40 4.79 2.21
C PRO A 424 -0.52 5.10 1.02
N VAL A 425 -1.80 4.80 1.19
CA VAL A 425 -2.82 5.02 0.17
C VAL A 425 -3.78 6.11 0.63
N PHE A 426 -3.61 7.31 0.11
CA PHE A 426 -4.41 8.47 0.46
C PHE A 426 -5.68 8.54 -0.40
N THR A 427 -6.83 8.79 0.22
CA THR A 427 -8.09 9.05 -0.49
C THR A 427 -8.48 10.51 -0.35
N LEU A 428 -9.09 11.04 -1.40
CA LEU A 428 -9.80 12.30 -1.34
C LEU A 428 -11.13 12.05 -0.63
N SER A 429 -11.56 12.95 0.25
CA SER A 429 -12.85 12.79 0.91
C SER A 429 -13.99 12.85 -0.14
N LEU A 430 -15.06 12.09 0.07
CA LEU A 430 -16.20 12.06 -0.86
C LEU A 430 -16.84 13.45 -1.07
N ASP A 431 -16.70 14.34 -0.08
CA ASP A 431 -17.13 15.74 -0.18
C ASP A 431 -16.19 16.57 -1.06
N GLU A 432 -14.88 16.30 -1.07
CA GLU A 432 -13.91 16.92 -2.00
C GLU A 432 -14.01 16.35 -3.42
N GLU A 433 -14.41 15.09 -3.58
CA GLU A 433 -14.68 14.47 -4.89
C GLU A 433 -16.04 14.91 -5.48
N ARG A 434 -17.04 15.28 -4.66
CA ARG A 434 -18.39 15.70 -5.09
C ARG A 434 -18.65 17.21 -5.12
N THR A 435 -17.81 18.05 -4.53
CA THR A 435 -18.06 19.51 -4.46
C THR A 435 -17.74 20.24 -5.76
N VAL A 436 -18.55 19.97 -6.80
CA VAL A 436 -19.22 21.05 -7.52
C VAL A 436 -20.53 21.33 -6.77
N SER A 437 -20.45 21.81 -5.53
CA SER A 437 -21.62 22.22 -4.74
C SER A 437 -21.30 23.49 -3.96
N THR A 438 -22.37 24.21 -3.62
CA THR A 438 -22.44 25.66 -3.38
C THR A 438 -22.22 26.09 -1.92
N GLU A 439 -21.66 25.24 -1.06
CA GLU A 439 -21.42 25.62 0.35
C GLU A 439 -20.02 26.18 0.56
N GLN A 440 -19.92 27.17 1.47
CA GLN A 440 -18.68 27.88 1.76
C GLN A 440 -17.73 26.99 2.58
N PRO A 441 -16.43 26.98 2.26
CA PRO A 441 -15.46 26.15 2.97
C PRO A 441 -15.26 26.63 4.41
N GLN A 442 -15.21 25.70 5.37
CA GLN A 442 -14.98 25.98 6.79
C GLN A 442 -13.54 26.44 7.11
N HIS A 443 -12.62 26.31 6.16
CA HIS A 443 -11.22 26.72 6.28
C HIS A 443 -10.66 27.17 4.94
N ALA A 444 -9.66 28.05 4.93
CA ALA A 444 -8.98 28.51 3.73
C ALA A 444 -7.47 28.72 3.97
N SER A 445 -6.67 28.57 2.91
CA SER A 445 -5.25 28.90 2.90
C SER A 445 -5.01 30.31 2.38
N TYR A 446 -4.20 31.07 3.12
CA TYR A 446 -3.76 32.42 2.76
C TYR A 446 -2.25 32.41 2.63
N ILE A 447 -1.76 32.89 1.50
CA ILE A 447 -0.35 32.80 1.13
C ILE A 447 0.16 34.21 0.96
N PHE A 448 1.29 34.48 1.58
CA PHE A 448 1.94 35.77 1.54
C PHE A 448 3.40 35.61 1.16
N LEU A 449 3.90 36.56 0.39
CA LEU A 449 5.30 36.72 0.08
C LEU A 449 5.82 37.94 0.82
N LEU A 450 6.88 37.76 1.60
CA LEU A 450 7.63 38.84 2.21
C LEU A 450 8.95 38.97 1.45
N ASP A 451 9.21 40.15 0.91
CA ASP A 451 10.52 40.42 0.31
C ASP A 451 11.60 40.64 1.39
N GLU A 452 12.83 40.85 0.93
CA GLU A 452 13.99 41.07 1.81
C GLU A 452 13.90 42.37 2.63
N THR A 453 13.00 43.28 2.27
CA THR A 453 12.73 44.53 3.01
C THR A 453 11.56 44.40 3.98
N GLY A 454 10.91 43.23 4.03
CA GLY A 454 9.71 42.99 4.81
C GLY A 454 8.42 43.49 4.15
N ALA A 455 8.49 43.92 2.88
CA ALA A 455 7.29 44.33 2.16
C ALA A 455 6.43 43.11 1.84
N LEU A 456 5.13 43.25 2.12
CA LEU A 456 4.19 42.16 2.09
C LEU A 456 3.35 42.15 0.81
N GLU A 457 3.22 40.98 0.19
CA GLU A 457 2.36 40.76 -0.97
C GLU A 457 1.51 39.51 -0.75
N GLU A 458 0.19 39.65 -0.81
CA GLU A 458 -0.70 38.50 -0.83
C GLU A 458 -0.57 37.79 -2.18
N LEU A 459 -0.40 36.47 -2.15
CA LEU A 459 -0.40 35.61 -3.31
C LEU A 459 -1.68 34.77 -3.27
N PRO A 460 -2.67 35.05 -4.13
CA PRO A 460 -3.91 34.28 -4.16
C PRO A 460 -3.63 32.77 -4.30
N HIS A 461 -4.27 31.94 -3.48
CA HIS A 461 -3.96 30.51 -3.41
C HIS A 461 -4.04 29.79 -4.77
N ALA A 462 -5.02 30.14 -5.60
CA ALA A 462 -5.14 29.60 -6.95
C ALA A 462 -3.94 29.97 -7.85
N LEU A 463 -3.40 31.17 -7.68
CA LEU A 463 -2.23 31.65 -8.43
C LEU A 463 -0.94 31.01 -7.91
N TYR A 464 -0.82 30.83 -6.59
CA TYR A 464 0.25 30.04 -5.99
C TYR A 464 0.28 28.61 -6.53
N LEU A 465 -0.87 27.93 -6.58
CA LEU A 465 -0.96 26.58 -7.15
C LEU A 465 -0.56 26.57 -8.63
N ALA A 466 -1.00 27.54 -9.43
CA ALA A 466 -0.62 27.64 -10.84
C ALA A 466 0.89 27.87 -11.01
N LEU A 467 1.52 28.65 -10.12
CA LEU A 467 2.96 28.87 -10.10
C LEU A 467 3.75 27.60 -9.76
N VAL A 468 3.35 26.89 -8.70
CA VAL A 468 3.99 25.63 -8.28
C VAL A 468 3.86 24.54 -9.34
N ARG A 469 2.75 24.55 -10.11
CA ARG A 469 2.50 23.62 -11.22
C ARG A 469 3.21 24.02 -12.53
N ALA A 470 3.97 25.12 -12.54
CA ALA A 470 4.56 25.72 -13.74
C ALA A 470 3.54 26.03 -14.85
N GLU A 471 2.27 26.22 -14.48
CA GLU A 471 1.17 26.61 -15.37
C GLU A 471 1.10 28.13 -15.56
N SER A 472 1.77 28.89 -14.69
CA SER A 472 1.84 30.34 -14.72
C SER A 472 3.23 30.83 -14.29
N SER A 473 3.62 32.01 -14.74
CA SER A 473 4.74 32.76 -14.20
C SER A 473 4.30 34.19 -13.86
N ILE A 474 4.96 34.82 -12.89
CA ILE A 474 4.69 36.22 -12.52
C ILE A 474 5.93 37.05 -12.76
N ALA A 475 5.92 37.83 -13.85
CA ALA A 475 7.04 38.69 -14.24
C ALA A 475 7.50 39.66 -13.13
N LYS A 476 6.59 40.09 -12.24
CA LYS A 476 6.90 40.96 -11.09
C LYS A 476 7.82 40.30 -10.05
N LEU A 477 7.72 38.97 -9.93
CA LEU A 477 8.49 38.16 -9.00
C LEU A 477 9.82 37.70 -9.61
N ALA A 478 10.02 37.88 -10.93
CA ALA A 478 11.17 37.36 -11.65
C ALA A 478 12.52 37.82 -11.08
N GLY A 479 13.45 36.87 -10.94
CA GLY A 479 14.83 37.08 -10.48
C GLY A 479 14.93 37.47 -9.01
N LYS A 480 13.90 37.23 -8.20
CA LYS A 480 13.85 37.61 -6.78
C LYS A 480 13.61 36.41 -5.88
N ARG A 481 13.97 36.59 -4.62
CA ARG A 481 13.71 35.65 -3.53
C ARG A 481 12.75 36.26 -2.53
N TYR A 482 11.90 35.42 -1.95
CA TYR A 482 10.88 35.79 -0.97
C TYR A 482 10.83 34.80 0.18
N ARG A 483 10.45 35.28 1.37
CA ARG A 483 9.96 34.43 2.46
C ARG A 483 8.48 34.17 2.20
N LEU A 484 8.12 32.92 2.02
CA LEU A 484 6.76 32.45 1.84
C LEU A 484 6.14 32.17 3.21
N ALA A 485 5.02 32.80 3.52
CA ALA A 485 4.16 32.46 4.64
C ALA A 485 2.90 31.77 4.11
N ASP A 486 2.63 30.55 4.55
CA ASP A 486 1.40 29.79 4.23
C ASP A 486 0.59 29.59 5.51
N TRP A 487 -0.55 30.26 5.58
CA TRP A 487 -1.40 30.32 6.76
C TRP A 487 -2.70 29.57 6.51
N TYR A 488 -2.99 28.61 7.37
CA TYR A 488 -4.26 27.89 7.37
C TYR A 488 -5.21 28.53 8.38
N VAL A 489 -6.37 28.97 7.89
CA VAL A 489 -7.27 29.87 8.62
C VAL A 489 -8.66 29.27 8.69
N ALA A 490 -9.23 29.25 9.89
CA ALA A 490 -10.63 28.88 10.11
C ALA A 490 -11.55 29.97 9.56
N MET A 491 -12.60 29.57 8.87
CA MET A 491 -13.55 30.46 8.22
C MET A 491 -14.94 30.29 8.85
N ASP A 492 -15.62 31.41 9.10
CA ASP A 492 -17.03 31.45 9.52
C ASP A 492 -17.76 32.45 8.62
N ASP A 493 -18.84 32.01 7.97
CA ASP A 493 -19.59 32.78 6.96
C ASP A 493 -18.69 33.50 5.93
N GLY A 494 -17.68 32.78 5.43
CA GLY A 494 -16.73 33.29 4.43
C GLY A 494 -15.71 34.29 4.97
N LYS A 495 -15.65 34.53 6.29
CA LYS A 495 -14.68 35.43 6.94
C LYS A 495 -13.62 34.66 7.73
N PRO A 496 -12.34 35.06 7.66
CA PRO A 496 -11.30 34.47 8.48
C PRO A 496 -11.52 34.80 9.96
N THR A 497 -11.51 33.77 10.82
CA THR A 497 -11.75 33.92 12.26
C THR A 497 -10.51 33.66 13.11
N LYS A 498 -9.69 32.67 12.71
CA LYS A 498 -8.50 32.29 13.47
C LYS A 498 -7.46 31.62 12.59
N VAL A 499 -6.20 32.02 12.73
CA VAL A 499 -5.07 31.25 12.18
C VAL A 499 -4.92 29.97 13.00
N VAL A 500 -5.10 28.83 12.34
CA VAL A 500 -5.01 27.50 12.94
C VAL A 500 -3.58 26.98 12.87
N ARG A 501 -2.86 27.30 11.79
CA ARG A 501 -1.49 26.88 11.56
C ARG A 501 -0.76 27.86 10.64
N GLU A 502 0.54 27.99 10.85
CA GLU A 502 1.43 28.84 10.07
C GLU A 502 2.63 28.01 9.58
N TRP A 503 3.07 28.25 8.36
CA TRP A 503 4.28 27.68 7.79
C TRP A 503 5.11 28.78 7.12
N TYR A 504 6.45 28.67 7.22
CA TYR A 504 7.39 29.65 6.66
C TYR A 504 8.56 28.96 5.95
N GLY A 505 8.96 29.48 4.78
CA GLY A 505 10.14 29.01 4.05
C GLY A 505 10.57 29.94 2.92
N TRP A 506 11.77 29.73 2.37
CA TRP A 506 12.27 30.53 1.24
C TRP A 506 11.79 30.00 -0.11
N VAL A 507 11.43 30.92 -1.01
CA VAL A 507 11.10 30.64 -2.41
C VAL A 507 11.83 31.60 -3.33
N ALA A 508 12.31 31.10 -4.47
CA ALA A 508 12.96 31.90 -5.50
C ALA A 508 12.15 31.86 -6.80
N PHE A 509 12.31 32.90 -7.61
CA PHE A 509 11.71 32.97 -8.93
C PHE A 509 12.79 33.22 -9.98
N ASP A 510 12.76 32.45 -11.07
CA ASP A 510 13.75 32.60 -12.14
C ASP A 510 13.56 33.90 -12.94
N ALA A 511 14.41 34.13 -13.94
CA ALA A 511 14.37 35.33 -14.78
C ALA A 511 13.06 35.49 -15.59
N GLN A 512 12.22 34.46 -15.63
CA GLN A 512 10.92 34.43 -16.28
C GLN A 512 9.76 34.51 -15.28
N GLY A 513 10.04 34.54 -13.98
CA GLY A 513 9.05 34.60 -12.91
C GLY A 513 8.44 33.25 -12.56
N SER A 514 9.10 32.14 -12.92
CA SER A 514 8.66 30.77 -12.60
C SER A 514 9.12 30.38 -11.20
N PHE A 515 8.31 29.61 -10.49
CA PHE A 515 8.50 29.24 -9.10
C PHE A 515 9.59 28.15 -8.92
N HIS A 516 10.54 28.40 -8.01
CA HIS A 516 11.57 27.44 -7.59
C HIS A 516 11.63 27.36 -6.06
N PRO A 517 11.31 26.21 -5.44
CA PRO A 517 11.50 26.04 -4.00
C PRO A 517 12.99 25.95 -3.66
N GLU A 518 13.50 26.78 -2.76
CA GLU A 518 14.88 26.65 -2.25
C GLU A 518 14.92 25.59 -1.15
N VAL A 519 15.80 24.59 -1.30
CA VAL A 519 16.10 23.60 -0.25
C VAL A 519 17.36 24.05 0.50
N GLY A 520 17.18 24.69 1.65
CA GLY A 520 18.26 25.03 2.58
C GLY A 520 18.98 26.36 2.30
N SER A 521 19.42 27.02 3.37
CA SER A 521 20.03 28.35 3.36
C SER A 521 21.32 28.44 2.50
N PRO A 522 21.67 29.60 1.90
CA PRO A 522 22.90 29.76 1.09
C PRO A 522 24.20 29.68 1.90
N ASN A 523 24.11 29.78 3.23
CA ASN A 523 25.24 29.72 4.14
C ASN A 523 25.22 28.36 4.86
N GLY A 524 26.14 27.48 4.47
CA GLY A 524 26.17 26.08 4.88
C GLY A 524 26.47 25.80 6.35
N GLU A 525 25.46 25.98 7.21
CA GLU A 525 25.41 25.37 8.54
C GLU A 525 24.08 24.62 8.70
N SER A 526 24.08 23.31 8.41
CA SER A 526 22.93 22.44 8.65
C SER A 526 22.86 22.06 10.12
N GLY A 527 22.24 22.92 10.93
CA GLY A 527 21.90 22.67 12.32
C GLY A 527 20.40 22.86 12.57
N GLY A 528 19.63 21.77 12.62
CA GLY A 528 18.25 21.77 13.11
C GLY A 528 17.26 20.98 12.27
N ALA A 529 16.86 19.80 12.75
CA ALA A 529 15.81 18.97 12.17
C ALA A 529 14.41 19.48 12.55
N GLY A 530 13.93 20.51 11.85
CA GLY A 530 12.56 21.00 11.93
C GLY A 530 12.10 21.56 10.58
N ASN A 531 10.84 21.34 10.19
CA ASN A 531 10.22 21.86 8.95
C ASN A 531 9.95 23.38 8.97
N ILE A 532 10.78 24.15 9.68
CA ILE A 532 10.73 25.60 9.75
C ILE A 532 12.15 26.09 9.49
N ASP A 533 12.36 26.80 8.39
CA ASP A 533 13.61 27.53 8.21
C ASP A 533 13.56 28.75 9.15
N ALA A 534 14.33 28.71 10.24
CA ALA A 534 14.37 29.80 11.22
C ALA A 534 14.80 31.14 10.60
N SER A 535 15.52 31.12 9.47
CA SER A 535 15.91 32.33 8.73
C SER A 535 14.78 32.92 7.88
N ALA A 536 13.68 32.18 7.67
CA ALA A 536 12.51 32.61 6.92
C ALA A 536 11.36 33.10 7.82
N LEU A 537 11.52 33.04 9.16
CA LEU A 537 10.50 33.51 10.10
C LEU A 537 10.29 35.04 9.96
N PRO A 538 9.04 35.51 10.00
CA PRO A 538 8.75 36.94 10.04
C PRO A 538 9.17 37.53 11.40
N THR A 539 9.54 38.81 11.43
CA THR A 539 9.65 39.55 12.69
C THR A 539 8.27 39.69 13.34
N PRO A 540 8.19 40.02 14.65
CA PRO A 540 6.92 40.31 15.29
C PRO A 540 6.09 41.38 14.56
N GLU A 541 6.73 42.44 14.03
CA GLU A 541 6.02 43.47 13.27
C GLU A 541 5.50 42.95 11.92
N GLU A 542 6.26 42.10 11.23
CA GLU A 542 5.84 41.47 9.97
C GLU A 542 4.71 40.46 10.19
N HIS A 543 4.74 39.73 11.30
CA HIS A 543 3.68 38.82 11.73
C HIS A 543 2.39 39.58 12.03
N ASP A 544 2.48 40.67 12.78
CA ASP A 544 1.34 41.55 13.04
C ASP A 544 0.77 42.15 11.74
N GLY A 545 1.64 42.50 10.79
CA GLY A 545 1.24 42.95 9.44
C GLY A 545 0.47 41.89 8.64
N LEU A 546 0.92 40.63 8.68
CA LEU A 546 0.20 39.48 8.08
C LEU A 546 -1.18 39.28 8.73
N ARG A 547 -1.25 39.39 10.07
CA ARG A 547 -2.53 39.33 10.80
C ARG A 547 -3.45 40.48 10.43
N GLY A 548 -2.90 41.69 10.25
CA GLY A 548 -3.65 42.87 9.82
C GLY A 548 -4.29 42.66 8.45
N LEU A 549 -3.55 42.18 7.45
CA LEU A 549 -4.15 41.89 6.14
C LEU A 549 -5.25 40.83 6.21
N LEU A 550 -5.08 39.82 7.06
CA LEU A 550 -6.02 38.71 7.13
C LEU A 550 -7.29 39.06 7.93
N PHE A 551 -7.18 39.78 9.05
CA PHE A 551 -8.29 40.02 9.98
C PHE A 551 -8.82 41.46 9.99
N GLU A 552 -8.04 42.44 9.53
CA GLU A 552 -8.42 43.86 9.52
C GLU A 552 -8.85 44.38 8.14
N SER A 553 -8.88 43.53 7.12
CA SER A 553 -9.54 43.80 5.84
C SER A 553 -11.07 43.77 6.02
N GLN A 554 -11.62 44.75 6.75
CA GLN A 554 -13.05 45.11 6.77
C GLN A 554 -13.27 46.53 6.27
#